data_AF-A0A2N4YCS2-F1
#
_entry.id   AF-A0A2N4YCS2-F1
#
_cell.length_a   1.000
_cell.length_b   1.000
_cell.length_c   1.000
_cell.angle_alpha   90.00
_cell.angle_beta   90.00
_cell.angle_gamma   90.00
#
_symmetry.space_group_name_H-M   'P 1'
#
loop_
_entity.id
_entity.type
_entity.pdbx_description
1 polymer ?
#
loop_
_entity_poly.entity_id
_entity_poly.type
_entity_poly.pdbx_seq_one_letter_code
_entity_poly.pdbx_strand_id
1 'polypeptide(L)'
;MDMVRPSAIRDLLALGADPSILSFGGGYPDAALFPRDLLQGVFRDAIADPSGDPLQYAPSDGLPRLRAQIAALMTADGTPTTPDEVLILQGSQQGLDFAAKMLVNPGETILVEDPTFLGALIAFAPAQPRYAAIPMDAEGMDLDALERTLAETPDARLLYTVPDFQNPTGATLSLPRRHRLIDLANRHDLILLEDTPYRHIRFAGDSLPTLKSLDTEGRVIHLGSFSKILVPALRLGWAVAAPPLLERLSLLKVAADTQTSTLNMAATSLFLDRHDLQAHIATLRAAYRRKKEVMLDAIRQHFPQEVTVTDPDGGLFTWARFPEGFDATAFLRDHALPEARVAYVPGGTFFATHPRPNHARINFSAQSEDRIRQGIAALGACLKDHL
;
A
#
# COMPACT_ATOMS: atom_id res chain seq x y z
N MET A 1 -7.77 -22.46 6.58
CA MET A 1 -7.19 -22.34 5.23
C MET A 1 -8.25 -22.05 4.16
N ASP A 2 -9.52 -22.34 4.43
CA ASP A 2 -10.62 -22.18 3.45
C ASP A 2 -10.83 -20.75 2.93
N MET A 3 -10.38 -19.73 3.70
CA MET A 3 -10.39 -18.32 3.30
C MET A 3 -9.13 -17.90 2.49
N VAL A 4 -8.11 -18.75 2.43
CA VAL A 4 -6.88 -18.51 1.64
C VAL A 4 -7.10 -19.11 0.25
N ARG A 5 -7.74 -18.33 -0.63
CA ARG A 5 -8.01 -18.73 -2.03
C ARG A 5 -6.82 -18.40 -2.94
N PRO A 6 -6.64 -19.09 -4.09
CA PRO A 6 -5.71 -18.66 -5.12
C PRO A 6 -5.94 -17.18 -5.40
N SER A 7 -4.90 -16.38 -5.18
CA SER A 7 -5.06 -14.93 -5.17
C SER A 7 -5.15 -14.40 -6.60
N ALA A 8 -6.13 -13.53 -6.88
CA ALA A 8 -6.13 -12.70 -8.09
C ALA A 8 -4.79 -11.96 -8.28
N ILE A 9 -4.05 -11.67 -7.19
CA ILE A 9 -2.68 -11.14 -7.26
C ILE A 9 -1.78 -12.10 -8.03
N ARG A 10 -1.84 -13.42 -7.80
CA ARG A 10 -0.98 -14.40 -8.50
C ARG A 10 -1.22 -14.38 -10.01
N ASP A 11 -2.47 -14.33 -10.45
CA ASP A 11 -2.82 -14.29 -11.86
C ASP A 11 -2.37 -12.96 -12.49
N LEU A 12 -2.51 -11.85 -11.76
CA LEU A 12 -1.99 -10.54 -12.16
C LEU A 12 -0.46 -10.49 -12.25
N LEU A 13 0.24 -11.15 -11.32
CA LEU A 13 1.70 -11.27 -11.35
C LEU A 13 2.15 -12.06 -12.58
N ALA A 14 1.42 -13.12 -12.95
CA ALA A 14 1.70 -13.91 -14.14
C ALA A 14 1.52 -13.08 -15.42
N LEU A 15 0.43 -12.31 -15.53
CA LEU A 15 0.19 -11.40 -16.67
C LEU A 15 1.25 -10.29 -16.75
N GLY A 16 1.75 -9.79 -15.60
CA GLY A 16 2.82 -8.80 -15.56
C GLY A 16 4.20 -9.33 -15.96
N ALA A 17 4.40 -10.65 -15.91
CA ALA A 17 5.66 -11.30 -16.30
C ALA A 17 5.72 -11.66 -17.80
N ASP A 18 4.57 -11.65 -18.50
CA ASP A 18 4.52 -11.90 -19.93
C ASP A 18 4.94 -10.63 -20.71
N PRO A 19 6.06 -10.65 -21.45
CA PRO A 19 6.55 -9.48 -22.18
C PRO A 19 5.64 -9.07 -23.35
N SER A 20 4.76 -9.96 -23.82
CA SER A 20 3.79 -9.69 -24.88
C SER A 20 2.58 -8.88 -24.39
N ILE A 21 2.39 -8.79 -23.07
CA ILE A 21 1.29 -8.08 -22.42
C ILE A 21 1.80 -6.75 -21.87
N LEU A 22 1.09 -5.68 -22.18
CA LEU A 22 1.29 -4.38 -21.57
C LEU A 22 0.43 -4.31 -20.28
N SER A 23 1.07 -4.55 -19.14
CA SER A 23 0.37 -4.60 -17.86
C SER A 23 0.38 -3.26 -17.12
N PHE A 24 -0.82 -2.78 -16.81
CA PHE A 24 -1.13 -1.75 -15.81
C PHE A 24 -1.68 -2.36 -14.51
N GLY A 25 -1.62 -3.68 -14.33
CA GLY A 25 -2.18 -4.36 -13.15
C GLY A 25 -1.25 -4.35 -11.93
N GLY A 26 0.06 -4.46 -12.15
CA GLY A 26 1.05 -4.59 -11.09
C GLY A 26 1.10 -3.35 -10.17
N GLY A 27 1.17 -3.57 -8.86
CA GLY A 27 1.39 -2.50 -7.86
C GLY A 27 2.85 -2.06 -7.74
N TYR A 28 3.55 -2.00 -8.88
CA TYR A 28 5.00 -1.91 -8.94
C TYR A 28 5.48 -0.48 -9.17
N PRO A 29 6.50 -0.02 -8.42
CA PRO A 29 7.28 1.14 -8.83
C PRO A 29 8.04 0.85 -10.14
N ASP A 30 8.48 1.90 -10.83
CA ASP A 30 9.26 1.78 -12.07
C ASP A 30 10.67 1.25 -11.77
N ALA A 31 11.02 0.11 -12.36
CA ALA A 31 12.33 -0.50 -12.19
C ALA A 31 13.46 0.29 -12.86
N ALA A 32 13.16 1.17 -13.82
CA ALA A 32 14.14 2.06 -14.45
C ALA A 32 14.60 3.17 -13.50
N LEU A 33 13.83 3.49 -12.46
CA LEU A 33 14.14 4.55 -11.50
C LEU A 33 14.90 4.04 -10.27
N PHE A 34 15.11 2.72 -10.11
CA PHE A 34 15.81 2.19 -8.95
C PHE A 34 17.28 2.64 -8.93
N PRO A 35 17.83 3.02 -7.75
CA PRO A 35 19.20 3.50 -7.63
C PRO A 35 20.20 2.34 -7.65
N ARG A 36 20.29 1.62 -8.78
CA ARG A 36 21.01 0.34 -8.93
C ARG A 36 22.48 0.43 -8.54
N ASP A 37 23.18 1.45 -9.03
CA ASP A 37 24.63 1.61 -8.78
C ASP A 37 24.91 1.95 -7.30
N LEU A 38 24.04 2.76 -6.69
CA LEU A 38 24.14 3.08 -5.25
C LEU A 38 23.87 1.84 -4.40
N LEU A 39 22.84 1.06 -4.75
CA LEU A 39 22.54 -0.21 -4.10
C LEU A 39 23.69 -1.20 -4.23
N GLN A 40 24.28 -1.34 -5.42
CA GLN A 40 25.44 -2.20 -5.63
C GLN A 40 26.59 -1.83 -4.68
N GLY A 41 26.86 -0.52 -4.51
CA GLY A 41 27.89 -0.03 -3.59
C GLY A 41 27.62 -0.44 -2.14
N VAL A 42 26.43 -0.16 -1.62
CA VAL A 42 26.12 -0.45 -0.20
C VAL A 42 26.02 -1.96 0.10
N PHE A 43 25.56 -2.78 -0.86
CA PHE A 43 25.54 -4.23 -0.69
C PHE A 43 26.94 -4.82 -0.71
N ARG A 44 27.81 -4.39 -1.64
CA ARG A 44 29.22 -4.80 -1.65
C ARG A 44 29.88 -4.49 -0.32
N ASP A 45 29.67 -3.29 0.19
CA ASP A 45 30.31 -2.85 1.42
C ASP A 45 29.75 -3.56 2.66
N ALA A 46 28.44 -3.83 2.71
CA ALA A 46 27.84 -4.65 3.77
C ALA A 46 28.39 -6.09 3.76
N ILE A 47 28.61 -6.69 2.60
CA ILE A 47 29.19 -8.03 2.47
C ILE A 47 30.67 -8.05 2.87
N ALA A 48 31.39 -6.97 2.55
CA ALA A 48 32.82 -6.84 2.82
C ALA A 48 33.15 -6.34 4.24
N ASP A 49 32.15 -6.13 5.10
CA ASP A 49 32.34 -5.64 6.46
C ASP A 49 33.22 -6.63 7.27
N PRO A 50 34.39 -6.21 7.76
CA PRO A 50 35.32 -7.10 8.45
C PRO A 50 34.81 -7.65 9.77
N SER A 51 33.77 -7.07 10.38
CA SER A 51 33.16 -7.65 11.58
C SER A 51 32.35 -8.92 11.28
N GLY A 52 31.87 -9.06 10.04
CA GLY A 52 30.92 -10.10 9.65
C GLY A 52 29.50 -9.88 10.18
N ASP A 53 29.23 -8.78 10.90
CA ASP A 53 27.93 -8.51 11.52
C ASP A 53 26.78 -8.49 10.50
N PRO A 54 26.91 -7.88 9.29
CA PRO A 54 25.84 -7.89 8.29
C PRO A 54 25.41 -9.28 7.81
N LEU A 55 26.25 -10.30 8.03
CA LEU A 55 26.00 -11.69 7.65
C LEU A 55 25.52 -12.57 8.81
N GLN A 56 25.45 -12.02 10.03
CA GLN A 56 25.07 -12.75 11.25
C GLN A 56 23.61 -12.47 11.65
N TYR A 57 23.08 -13.26 12.57
CA TYR A 57 21.87 -12.93 13.32
C TYR A 57 21.99 -11.56 14.03
N ALA A 58 20.85 -10.90 14.19
CA ALA A 58 20.67 -9.57 14.73
C ALA A 58 19.44 -9.53 15.65
N PRO A 59 19.26 -8.47 16.46
CA PRO A 59 18.06 -8.28 17.25
C PRO A 59 16.78 -8.34 16.40
N SER A 60 15.74 -8.97 16.95
CA SER A 60 14.47 -9.21 16.26
C SER A 60 13.74 -7.91 15.93
N ASP A 61 13.87 -6.90 16.78
CA ASP A 61 13.32 -5.55 16.59
C ASP A 61 14.03 -4.76 15.47
N GLY A 62 15.26 -5.16 15.12
CA GLY A 62 16.04 -4.68 13.99
C GLY A 62 17.35 -3.99 14.39
N LEU A 63 18.17 -3.63 13.40
CA LEU A 63 19.46 -2.98 13.66
C LEU A 63 19.27 -1.61 14.35
N PRO A 64 19.97 -1.32 15.47
CA PRO A 64 19.80 -0.07 16.21
C PRO A 64 19.97 1.19 15.33
N ARG A 65 20.97 1.19 14.43
CA ARG A 65 21.20 2.30 13.50
C ARG A 65 20.02 2.51 12.55
N LEU A 66 19.48 1.43 11.98
CA LEU A 66 18.35 1.50 11.06
C LEU A 66 17.08 1.98 11.77
N ARG A 67 16.82 1.51 12.99
CA ARG A 67 15.70 1.99 13.82
C ARG A 67 15.81 3.49 14.09
N ALA A 68 17.01 3.98 14.41
CA ALA A 68 17.24 5.41 14.61
C ALA A 68 17.05 6.24 13.32
N GLN A 69 17.51 5.74 12.17
CA GLN A 69 17.31 6.39 10.87
C GLN A 69 15.83 6.46 10.49
N ILE A 70 15.05 5.40 10.76
CA ILE A 70 13.60 5.39 10.51
C ILE A 70 12.87 6.33 11.47
N ALA A 71 13.24 6.36 12.75
CA ALA A 71 12.69 7.31 13.72
C ALA A 71 12.92 8.77 13.29
N ALA A 72 14.13 9.06 12.78
CA ALA A 72 14.45 10.37 12.21
C ALA A 72 13.64 10.68 10.93
N LEU A 73 13.47 9.70 10.05
CA LEU A 73 12.63 9.83 8.84
C LEU A 73 11.17 10.15 9.21
N MET A 74 10.60 9.42 10.16
CA MET A 74 9.23 9.63 10.66
C MET A 74 9.07 11.03 11.29
N THR A 75 10.04 11.43 12.11
CA THR A 75 10.03 12.75 12.76
C THR A 75 10.14 13.88 11.74
N ALA A 76 10.99 13.73 10.73
CA ALA A 76 11.11 14.69 9.63
C ALA A 76 9.82 14.80 8.80
N ASP A 77 9.02 13.73 8.73
CA ASP A 77 7.71 13.71 8.07
C ASP A 77 6.54 14.10 9.02
N GLY A 78 6.86 14.72 10.16
CA GLY A 78 5.87 15.27 11.09
C GLY A 78 5.28 14.26 12.07
N THR A 79 5.87 13.07 12.22
CA THR A 79 5.45 12.06 13.20
C THR A 79 6.58 11.85 14.22
N PRO A 80 6.56 12.54 15.37
CA PRO A 80 7.56 12.36 16.41
C PRO A 80 7.71 10.87 16.77
N THR A 81 8.92 10.35 16.68
CA THR A 81 9.19 8.92 16.87
C THR A 81 10.58 8.74 17.45
N THR A 82 10.71 7.87 18.44
CA THR A 82 11.99 7.45 19.00
C THR A 82 12.41 6.08 18.44
N PRO A 83 13.71 5.71 18.45
CA PRO A 83 14.16 4.41 17.95
C PRO A 83 13.48 3.23 18.66
N ASP A 84 13.16 3.37 19.94
CA ASP A 84 12.52 2.33 20.76
C ASP A 84 11.08 2.04 20.33
N GLU A 85 10.42 2.99 19.65
CA GLU A 85 9.07 2.84 19.11
C GLU A 85 9.05 2.17 17.73
N VAL A 86 10.21 1.87 17.13
CA VAL A 86 10.33 1.30 15.78
C VAL A 86 10.60 -0.20 15.85
N LEU A 87 9.78 -0.98 15.14
CA LEU A 87 9.97 -2.40 14.86
C LEU A 87 10.20 -2.61 13.36
N ILE A 88 11.32 -3.22 12.96
CA ILE A 88 11.60 -3.53 11.55
C ILE A 88 10.82 -4.76 11.10
N LEU A 89 10.20 -4.68 9.93
CA LEU A 89 9.33 -5.72 9.35
C LEU A 89 9.82 -6.19 7.98
N GLN A 90 9.40 -7.39 7.57
CA GLN A 90 9.56 -7.90 6.20
C GLN A 90 8.59 -7.26 5.19
N GLY A 91 8.60 -5.92 5.15
CA GLY A 91 7.60 -5.08 4.52
C GLY A 91 6.30 -4.96 5.34
N SER A 92 5.44 -3.99 4.99
CA SER A 92 4.20 -3.73 5.73
C SER A 92 3.23 -4.91 5.76
N GLN A 93 3.30 -5.80 4.75
CA GLN A 93 2.53 -7.05 4.72
C GLN A 93 2.67 -7.90 5.99
N GLN A 94 3.88 -7.94 6.58
CA GLN A 94 4.11 -8.64 7.85
C GLN A 94 3.41 -7.93 9.02
N GLY A 95 3.39 -6.58 9.00
CA GLY A 95 2.66 -5.79 9.98
C GLY A 95 1.15 -6.02 9.92
N LEU A 96 0.59 -6.17 8.71
CA LEU A 96 -0.82 -6.52 8.51
C LEU A 96 -1.15 -7.89 9.13
N ASP A 97 -0.32 -8.91 8.86
CA ASP A 97 -0.48 -10.25 9.42
C ASP A 97 -0.38 -10.24 10.96
N PHE A 98 0.61 -9.54 11.53
CA PHE A 98 0.80 -9.48 12.98
C PHE A 98 -0.33 -8.72 13.68
N ALA A 99 -0.80 -7.60 13.10
CA ALA A 99 -1.91 -6.84 13.67
C ALA A 99 -3.18 -7.69 13.76
N ALA A 100 -3.52 -8.45 12.69
CA ALA A 100 -4.67 -9.34 12.72
C ALA A 100 -4.50 -10.48 13.75
N LYS A 101 -3.35 -11.16 13.77
CA LYS A 101 -3.05 -12.22 14.76
C LYS A 101 -3.10 -11.73 16.21
N MET A 102 -2.73 -10.47 16.43
CA MET A 102 -2.70 -9.87 17.76
C MET A 102 -4.09 -9.48 18.28
N LEU A 103 -4.98 -9.03 17.38
CA LEU A 103 -6.19 -8.29 17.76
C LEU A 103 -7.50 -8.98 17.39
N VAL A 104 -7.45 -10.03 16.57
CA VAL A 104 -8.65 -10.59 15.94
C VAL A 104 -8.71 -12.08 16.17
N ASN A 105 -9.74 -12.51 16.89
CA ASN A 105 -10.12 -13.91 17.00
C ASN A 105 -11.00 -14.34 15.81
N PRO A 106 -11.08 -15.64 15.51
CA PRO A 106 -11.98 -16.15 14.48
C PRO A 106 -13.43 -15.68 14.69
N GLY A 107 -14.00 -15.07 13.64
CA GLY A 107 -15.36 -14.53 13.64
C GLY A 107 -15.49 -13.09 14.15
N GLU A 108 -14.46 -12.50 14.75
CA GLU A 108 -14.47 -11.08 15.13
C GLU A 108 -14.36 -10.16 13.91
N THR A 109 -14.82 -8.93 14.08
CA THR A 109 -14.96 -7.97 12.98
C THR A 109 -13.71 -7.12 12.79
N ILE A 110 -13.25 -7.02 11.54
CA ILE A 110 -12.30 -5.99 11.08
C ILE A 110 -13.07 -4.96 10.25
N LEU A 111 -12.92 -3.69 10.62
CA LEU A 111 -13.44 -2.56 9.86
C LEU A 111 -12.44 -2.23 8.73
N VAL A 112 -12.94 -2.12 7.50
CA VAL A 112 -12.12 -1.80 6.33
C VAL A 112 -12.82 -0.77 5.46
N GLU A 113 -12.05 -0.05 4.67
CA GLU A 113 -12.56 0.80 3.59
C GLU A 113 -13.30 0.00 2.50
N ASP A 114 -14.22 0.65 1.77
CA ASP A 114 -14.95 0.04 0.65
C ASP A 114 -14.80 0.87 -0.65
N PRO A 115 -13.88 0.50 -1.56
CA PRO A 115 -12.98 -0.67 -1.55
C PRO A 115 -11.75 -0.50 -0.63
N THR A 116 -10.99 -1.57 -0.39
CA THR A 116 -9.72 -1.57 0.38
C THR A 116 -8.59 -2.30 -0.33
N PHE A 117 -7.39 -2.31 0.25
CA PHE A 117 -6.24 -3.02 -0.29
C PHE A 117 -6.40 -4.54 -0.21
N LEU A 118 -6.45 -5.20 -1.36
CA LEU A 118 -6.54 -6.66 -1.48
C LEU A 118 -5.45 -7.40 -0.69
N GLY A 119 -4.23 -6.85 -0.60
CA GLY A 119 -3.16 -7.48 0.17
C GLY A 119 -3.47 -7.55 1.68
N ALA A 120 -4.21 -6.59 2.23
CA ALA A 120 -4.64 -6.62 3.62
C ALA A 120 -5.70 -7.70 3.86
N LEU A 121 -6.71 -7.81 2.98
CA LEU A 121 -7.71 -8.88 3.06
C LEU A 121 -7.07 -10.28 3.05
N ILE A 122 -6.03 -10.46 2.23
CA ILE A 122 -5.26 -11.72 2.18
C ILE A 122 -4.45 -11.93 3.48
N ALA A 123 -3.84 -10.87 4.04
CA ALA A 123 -3.11 -10.95 5.30
C ALA A 123 -4.02 -11.28 6.48
N PHE A 124 -5.25 -10.78 6.48
CA PHE A 124 -6.19 -10.95 7.57
C PHE A 124 -6.94 -12.29 7.48
N ALA A 125 -7.11 -12.86 6.29
CA ALA A 125 -7.84 -14.10 6.07
C ALA A 125 -7.46 -15.28 7.01
N PRO A 126 -6.19 -15.52 7.38
CA PRO A 126 -5.82 -16.56 8.34
C PRO A 126 -6.43 -16.38 9.74
N ALA A 127 -6.67 -15.14 10.19
CA ALA A 127 -7.34 -14.84 11.45
C ALA A 127 -8.85 -15.12 11.40
N GLN A 128 -9.39 -15.44 10.22
CA GLN A 128 -10.79 -15.74 9.97
C GLN A 128 -11.77 -14.62 10.40
N PRO A 129 -11.53 -13.35 10.02
CA PRO A 129 -12.38 -12.25 10.41
C PRO A 129 -13.73 -12.26 9.68
N ARG A 130 -14.70 -11.54 10.25
CA ARG A 130 -15.77 -10.92 9.47
C ARG A 130 -15.34 -9.52 9.07
N TYR A 131 -15.80 -9.04 7.92
CA TYR A 131 -15.52 -7.67 7.46
C TYR A 131 -16.76 -6.80 7.59
N ALA A 132 -16.55 -5.60 8.11
CA ALA A 132 -17.50 -4.51 8.02
C ALA A 132 -16.87 -3.40 7.16
N ALA A 133 -17.46 -3.19 5.98
CA ALA A 133 -16.89 -2.33 4.95
C ALA A 133 -17.52 -0.92 5.02
N ILE A 134 -16.68 0.10 5.11
CA ILE A 134 -17.08 1.50 5.27
C ILE A 134 -16.93 2.21 3.92
N PRO A 135 -18.01 2.79 3.37
CA PRO A 135 -17.94 3.49 2.10
C PRO A 135 -16.94 4.64 2.13
N MET A 136 -16.43 4.98 0.95
CA MET A 136 -15.50 6.09 0.76
C MET A 136 -16.01 7.07 -0.30
N ASP A 137 -15.52 8.29 -0.23
CA ASP A 137 -15.63 9.30 -1.28
C ASP A 137 -14.24 9.91 -1.58
N ALA A 138 -14.20 11.06 -2.26
CA ALA A 138 -12.96 11.75 -2.62
C ALA A 138 -12.13 12.21 -1.40
N GLU A 139 -12.76 12.39 -0.23
CA GLU A 139 -12.09 12.77 1.01
C GLU A 139 -11.73 11.56 1.89
N GLY A 140 -11.85 10.34 1.36
CA GLY A 140 -11.53 9.10 2.05
C GLY A 140 -12.75 8.40 2.66
N MET A 141 -12.54 7.62 3.71
CA MET A 141 -13.58 6.92 4.46
C MET A 141 -14.71 7.88 4.91
N ASP A 142 -15.96 7.43 4.86
CA ASP A 142 -17.12 8.14 5.42
C ASP A 142 -17.22 7.86 6.94
N LEU A 143 -17.00 8.90 7.74
CA LEU A 143 -16.94 8.78 9.20
C LEU A 143 -18.32 8.72 9.86
N ASP A 144 -19.37 9.18 9.17
CA ASP A 144 -20.74 9.02 9.65
C ASP A 144 -21.21 7.59 9.43
N ALA A 145 -20.80 6.98 8.30
CA ALA A 145 -21.01 5.55 8.08
C ALA A 145 -20.22 4.71 9.09
N LEU A 146 -18.96 5.06 9.37
CA LEU A 146 -18.16 4.38 10.39
C LEU A 146 -18.84 4.40 11.77
N GLU A 147 -19.33 5.56 12.23
CA GLU A 147 -19.98 5.68 13.54
C GLU A 147 -21.24 4.82 13.63
N ARG A 148 -22.05 4.74 12.56
CA ARG A 148 -23.20 3.83 12.49
C ARG A 148 -22.77 2.37 12.54
N THR A 149 -21.78 1.98 11.75
CA THR A 149 -21.28 0.60 11.71
C THR A 149 -20.70 0.17 13.05
N LEU A 150 -19.96 1.04 13.75
CA LEU A 150 -19.43 0.76 15.09
C LEU A 150 -20.53 0.42 16.11
N ALA A 151 -21.71 1.03 15.99
CA ALA A 151 -22.86 0.69 16.84
C ALA A 151 -23.43 -0.71 16.53
N GLU A 152 -23.26 -1.20 15.31
CA GLU A 152 -23.73 -2.51 14.84
C GLU A 152 -22.68 -3.63 15.02
N THR A 153 -21.40 -3.27 15.21
CA THR A 153 -20.27 -4.20 15.35
C THR A 153 -19.51 -3.99 16.66
N PRO A 154 -20.13 -4.25 17.83
CA PRO A 154 -19.48 -4.04 19.14
C PRO A 154 -18.27 -4.96 19.39
N ASP A 155 -18.08 -5.98 18.56
CA ASP A 155 -16.92 -6.89 18.54
C ASP A 155 -15.74 -6.36 17.72
N ALA A 156 -15.90 -5.26 16.97
CA ALA A 156 -14.80 -4.69 16.19
C ALA A 156 -13.70 -4.16 17.13
N ARG A 157 -12.46 -4.60 16.89
CA ARG A 157 -11.26 -4.16 17.65
C ARG A 157 -10.19 -3.54 16.77
N LEU A 158 -10.28 -3.73 15.46
CA LEU A 158 -9.31 -3.29 14.47
C LEU A 158 -10.01 -2.59 13.31
N LEU A 159 -9.53 -1.38 12.97
CA LEU A 159 -9.83 -0.70 11.73
C LEU A 159 -8.57 -0.56 10.89
N TYR A 160 -8.64 -1.00 9.63
CA TYR A 160 -7.57 -0.86 8.65
C TYR A 160 -7.89 0.26 7.65
N THR A 161 -6.93 1.16 7.44
CA THR A 161 -7.04 2.27 6.49
C THR A 161 -5.72 2.54 5.79
N VAL A 162 -5.81 2.99 4.53
CA VAL A 162 -4.69 3.54 3.77
C VAL A 162 -4.99 5.02 3.53
N PRO A 163 -4.62 5.92 4.46
CA PRO A 163 -5.15 7.29 4.47
C PRO A 163 -4.50 8.22 3.43
N ASP A 164 -3.41 7.80 2.80
CA ASP A 164 -2.67 8.57 1.81
C ASP A 164 -2.60 7.79 0.47
N PHE A 165 -3.21 8.35 -0.57
CA PHE A 165 -3.22 7.83 -1.95
C PHE A 165 -3.59 6.35 -2.03
N GLN A 166 -4.78 6.07 -1.51
CA GLN A 166 -5.28 4.75 -1.20
C GLN A 166 -5.15 3.75 -2.36
N ASN A 167 -4.81 2.50 -2.05
CA ASN A 167 -4.88 1.42 -3.01
C ASN A 167 -6.23 0.68 -2.84
N PRO A 168 -7.17 0.75 -3.79
CA PRO A 168 -6.95 1.07 -5.21
C PRO A 168 -7.33 2.48 -5.70
N THR A 169 -8.03 3.30 -4.91
CA THR A 169 -8.76 4.49 -5.40
C THR A 169 -7.91 5.72 -5.70
N GLY A 170 -6.77 5.85 -5.03
CA GLY A 170 -5.93 7.05 -5.02
C GLY A 170 -6.44 8.16 -4.09
N ALA A 171 -7.55 7.95 -3.37
CA ALA A 171 -8.12 8.93 -2.44
C ALA A 171 -7.21 9.17 -1.23
N THR A 172 -7.38 10.33 -0.57
CA THR A 172 -6.66 10.70 0.65
C THR A 172 -7.66 11.09 1.72
N LEU A 173 -7.52 10.52 2.91
CA LEU A 173 -8.34 10.85 4.07
C LEU A 173 -8.06 12.30 4.49
N SER A 174 -9.09 13.15 4.41
CA SER A 174 -8.95 14.59 4.71
C SER A 174 -8.58 14.84 6.18
N LEU A 175 -7.93 15.97 6.46
CA LEU A 175 -7.51 16.31 7.83
C LEU A 175 -8.68 16.34 8.84
N PRO A 176 -9.85 16.94 8.54
CA PRO A 176 -11.00 16.88 9.46
C PRO A 176 -11.44 15.44 9.75
N ARG A 177 -11.39 14.56 8.75
CA ARG A 177 -11.74 13.14 8.88
C ARG A 177 -10.69 12.34 9.67
N ARG A 178 -9.40 12.68 9.55
CA ARG A 178 -8.34 12.11 10.40
C ARG A 178 -8.58 12.42 11.88
N HIS A 179 -8.90 13.67 12.22
CA HIS A 179 -9.25 14.03 13.61
C HIS A 179 -10.47 13.28 14.11
N ARG A 180 -11.57 13.25 13.33
CA ARG A 180 -12.78 12.49 13.70
C ARG A 180 -12.50 10.98 13.86
N LEU A 181 -11.61 10.42 13.06
CA LEU A 181 -11.23 9.01 13.17
C LEU A 181 -10.50 8.72 14.49
N ILE A 182 -9.60 9.60 14.92
CA ILE A 182 -8.94 9.48 16.24
C ILE A 182 -9.97 9.60 17.37
N ASP A 183 -10.90 10.57 17.28
CA ASP A 183 -11.95 10.73 18.29
C ASP A 183 -12.85 9.49 18.40
N LEU A 184 -13.24 8.90 17.25
CA LEU A 184 -13.98 7.65 17.22
C LEU A 184 -13.17 6.49 17.80
N ALA A 185 -11.87 6.42 17.48
CA ALA A 185 -11.01 5.37 18.00
C ALA A 185 -10.89 5.40 19.52
N ASN A 186 -10.75 6.60 20.09
CA ASN A 186 -10.72 6.81 21.53
C ASN A 186 -12.07 6.43 22.18
N ARG A 187 -13.19 6.88 21.61
CA ARG A 187 -14.54 6.61 22.16
C ARG A 187 -14.93 5.13 22.14
N HIS A 188 -14.45 4.36 21.16
CA HIS A 188 -14.88 2.98 20.92
C HIS A 188 -13.81 1.94 21.26
N ASP A 189 -12.72 2.32 21.91
CA ASP A 189 -11.59 1.44 22.23
C ASP A 189 -11.03 0.70 20.99
N LEU A 190 -10.97 1.40 19.86
CA LEU A 190 -10.61 0.82 18.56
C LEU A 190 -9.13 1.02 18.26
N ILE A 191 -8.44 -0.03 17.83
CA ILE A 191 -7.07 0.07 17.32
C ILE A 191 -7.12 0.42 15.83
N LEU A 192 -6.34 1.42 15.43
CA LEU A 192 -6.20 1.82 14.04
C LEU A 192 -4.90 1.25 13.46
N LEU A 193 -5.01 0.57 12.33
CA LEU A 193 -3.88 0.12 11.52
C LEU A 193 -3.75 1.06 10.32
N GLU A 194 -2.80 1.99 10.44
CA GLU A 194 -2.50 3.02 9.45
C GLU A 194 -1.41 2.52 8.49
N ASP A 195 -1.76 2.18 7.24
CA ASP A 195 -0.79 1.70 6.25
C ASP A 195 -0.46 2.80 5.23
N THR A 196 0.81 3.22 5.18
CA THR A 196 1.23 4.46 4.49
C THR A 196 2.26 4.28 3.36
N PRO A 197 2.19 3.21 2.53
CA PRO A 197 3.27 2.90 1.58
C PRO A 197 3.45 3.97 0.49
N TYR A 198 2.45 4.81 0.25
CA TYR A 198 2.43 5.82 -0.81
C TYR A 198 2.62 7.25 -0.31
N ARG A 199 2.63 7.49 0.99
CA ARG A 199 2.59 8.83 1.60
C ARG A 199 3.66 9.78 1.04
N HIS A 200 4.86 9.26 0.83
CA HIS A 200 5.97 10.03 0.26
C HIS A 200 5.84 10.29 -1.24
N ILE A 201 4.91 9.67 -1.97
CA ILE A 201 4.68 9.86 -3.40
C ILE A 201 3.54 10.86 -3.61
N ARG A 202 3.72 12.09 -3.12
CA ARG A 202 2.77 13.20 -3.25
C ARG A 202 3.16 14.08 -4.44
N PHE A 203 2.21 14.37 -5.32
CA PHE A 203 2.37 15.21 -6.51
C PHE A 203 1.83 16.63 -6.31
N ALA A 204 0.80 16.78 -5.47
CA ALA A 204 0.12 18.04 -5.19
C ALA A 204 -0.40 18.10 -3.74
N GLY A 205 -0.71 19.33 -3.30
CA GLY A 205 -1.15 19.63 -1.94
C GLY A 205 -0.04 19.51 -0.89
N ASP A 206 -0.40 19.84 0.35
CA ASP A 206 0.48 19.76 1.50
C ASP A 206 0.50 18.35 2.11
N SER A 207 1.58 18.02 2.83
CA SER A 207 1.61 16.81 3.66
C SER A 207 0.62 16.94 4.81
N LEU A 208 -0.24 15.94 4.98
CA LEU A 208 -1.18 15.86 6.10
C LEU A 208 -0.56 15.11 7.29
N PRO A 209 -0.85 15.47 8.55
CA PRO A 209 -0.44 14.69 9.72
C PRO A 209 -0.83 13.20 9.60
N THR A 210 0.06 12.28 9.98
CA THR A 210 -0.30 10.85 10.10
C THR A 210 -1.34 10.66 11.21
N LEU A 211 -2.16 9.61 11.15
CA LEU A 211 -2.99 9.21 12.27
C LEU A 211 -2.11 8.96 13.51
N LYS A 212 -0.92 8.37 13.35
CA LYS A 212 0.02 8.14 14.46
C LYS A 212 0.51 9.42 15.13
N SER A 213 0.67 10.51 14.38
CA SER A 213 1.04 11.83 14.91
C SER A 213 -0.12 12.51 15.65
N LEU A 214 -1.37 12.16 15.31
CA LEU A 214 -2.58 12.66 15.94
C LEU A 214 -3.06 11.79 17.12
N ASP A 215 -2.46 10.61 17.30
CA ASP A 215 -2.81 9.62 18.30
C ASP A 215 -2.51 10.11 19.72
N THR A 216 -3.56 10.26 20.52
CA THR A 216 -3.48 10.76 21.91
C THR A 216 -3.49 9.64 22.96
N GLU A 217 -3.91 8.43 22.60
CA GLU A 217 -4.14 7.33 23.53
C GLU A 217 -3.28 6.08 23.22
N GLY A 218 -2.42 6.16 22.21
CA GLY A 218 -1.54 5.05 21.82
C GLY A 218 -2.27 3.95 21.05
N ARG A 219 -3.30 4.33 20.27
CA ARG A 219 -4.21 3.40 19.56
C ARG A 219 -3.81 3.14 18.11
N VAL A 220 -2.82 3.87 17.58
CA VAL A 220 -2.43 3.76 16.18
C VAL A 220 -1.18 2.91 16.03
N ILE A 221 -1.29 1.86 15.21
CA ILE A 221 -0.15 1.12 14.65
C ILE A 221 0.10 1.68 13.26
N HIS A 222 1.18 2.41 13.10
CA HIS A 222 1.62 2.93 11.82
C HIS A 222 2.49 1.91 11.09
N LEU A 223 2.19 1.63 9.82
CA LEU A 223 3.01 0.82 8.95
C LEU A 223 3.62 1.68 7.84
N GLY A 224 4.95 1.62 7.74
CA GLY A 224 5.71 2.21 6.64
C GLY A 224 6.48 1.15 5.83
N SER A 225 6.93 1.52 4.63
CA SER A 225 7.72 0.62 3.80
C SER A 225 8.68 1.33 2.85
N PHE A 226 9.87 0.75 2.67
CA PHE A 226 10.82 1.13 1.62
C PHE A 226 10.38 0.70 0.22
N SER A 227 9.29 -0.08 0.10
CA SER A 227 8.92 -0.72 -1.17
C SER A 227 8.61 0.24 -2.30
N LYS A 228 8.16 1.46 -1.99
CA LYS A 228 7.72 2.46 -2.98
C LYS A 228 8.62 3.70 -3.01
N ILE A 229 9.55 3.80 -2.05
CA ILE A 229 10.47 4.94 -1.89
C ILE A 229 11.95 4.56 -2.09
N LEU A 230 12.26 3.26 -2.20
CA LEU A 230 13.60 2.76 -2.50
C LEU A 230 13.50 1.60 -3.49
N VAL A 231 13.41 0.34 -3.01
CA VAL A 231 13.16 -0.83 -3.86
C VAL A 231 12.32 -1.89 -3.12
N PRO A 232 11.33 -2.52 -3.78
CA PRO A 232 10.46 -3.53 -3.16
C PRO A 232 11.21 -4.83 -2.80
N ALA A 233 12.29 -5.14 -3.53
CA ALA A 233 13.06 -6.38 -3.37
C ALA A 233 13.80 -6.47 -2.01
N LEU A 234 14.04 -5.34 -1.33
CA LEU A 234 14.64 -5.35 0.00
C LEU A 234 13.75 -6.01 1.05
N ARG A 235 12.43 -6.05 0.81
CA ARG A 235 11.43 -6.53 1.76
C ARG A 235 11.60 -5.86 3.14
N LEU A 236 11.78 -4.55 3.16
CA LEU A 236 11.88 -3.78 4.40
C LEU A 236 10.68 -2.84 4.58
N GLY A 237 10.14 -2.89 5.78
CA GLY A 237 9.17 -1.93 6.30
C GLY A 237 9.35 -1.77 7.80
N TRP A 238 8.47 -1.02 8.42
CA TRP A 238 8.52 -0.79 9.86
C TRP A 238 7.12 -0.60 10.43
N ALA A 239 6.96 -0.93 11.70
CA ALA A 239 5.84 -0.52 12.53
C ALA A 239 6.30 0.57 13.52
N VAL A 240 5.47 1.58 13.74
CA VAL A 240 5.58 2.52 14.88
C VAL A 240 4.29 2.43 15.68
N ALA A 241 4.40 2.14 16.97
CA ALA A 241 3.25 1.97 17.86
C ALA A 241 3.62 2.30 19.31
N ALA A 242 2.60 2.49 20.16
CA ALA A 242 2.82 2.63 21.60
C ALA A 242 3.44 1.35 22.20
N PRO A 243 4.21 1.46 23.31
CA PRO A 243 4.98 0.33 23.85
C PRO A 243 4.19 -0.98 24.06
N PRO A 244 2.95 -0.98 24.60
CA PRO A 244 2.20 -2.22 24.79
C PRO A 244 1.83 -2.96 23.49
N LEU A 245 1.58 -2.21 22.41
CA LEU A 245 1.30 -2.80 21.10
C LEU A 245 2.59 -3.28 20.45
N LEU A 246 3.67 -2.49 20.56
CA LEU A 246 4.96 -2.82 19.96
C LEU A 246 5.59 -4.07 20.59
N GLU A 247 5.46 -4.27 21.90
CA GLU A 247 5.92 -5.46 22.61
C GLU A 247 5.24 -6.73 22.05
N ARG A 248 3.91 -6.70 21.89
CA ARG A 248 3.15 -7.82 21.33
C ARG A 248 3.51 -8.10 19.87
N LEU A 249 3.68 -7.06 19.05
CA LEU A 249 4.15 -7.20 17.67
C LEU A 249 5.55 -7.82 17.62
N SER A 250 6.43 -7.45 18.55
CA SER A 250 7.79 -7.99 18.63
C SER A 250 7.80 -9.47 19.00
N LEU A 251 6.94 -9.91 19.91
CA LEU A 251 6.77 -11.33 20.25
C LEU A 251 6.28 -12.15 19.05
N LEU A 252 5.31 -11.63 18.31
CA LEU A 252 4.83 -12.27 17.07
C LEU A 252 5.93 -12.35 16.01
N LYS A 253 6.78 -11.32 15.92
CA LYS A 253 7.93 -11.32 15.01
C LYS A 253 8.91 -12.44 15.32
N VAL A 254 9.33 -12.56 16.58
CA VAL A 254 10.25 -13.62 17.02
C VAL A 254 9.68 -15.00 16.66
N ALA A 255 8.39 -15.21 16.90
CA ALA A 255 7.71 -16.47 16.60
C ALA A 255 7.58 -16.77 15.09
N ALA A 256 7.48 -15.74 14.26
CA ALA A 256 7.21 -15.89 12.83
C ALA A 256 8.48 -16.05 11.99
N ASP A 257 9.49 -15.22 12.21
CA ASP A 257 10.68 -15.18 11.35
C ASP A 257 11.99 -14.95 12.07
N THR A 258 11.99 -14.87 13.40
CA THR A 258 13.09 -14.42 14.28
C THR A 258 13.50 -12.98 14.02
N GLN A 259 13.90 -12.63 12.80
CA GLN A 259 14.37 -11.32 12.42
C GLN A 259 14.15 -11.07 10.93
N THR A 260 14.30 -9.80 10.54
CA THR A 260 14.45 -9.43 9.14
C THR A 260 15.89 -9.70 8.67
N SER A 261 16.12 -9.86 7.36
CA SER A 261 17.47 -10.08 6.81
C SER A 261 18.47 -9.00 7.27
N THR A 262 19.49 -9.39 8.04
CA THR A 262 20.54 -8.49 8.52
C THR A 262 21.24 -7.80 7.36
N LEU A 263 21.52 -8.55 6.29
CA LEU A 263 22.18 -8.01 5.10
C LEU A 263 21.36 -6.88 4.46
N ASN A 264 20.05 -7.09 4.28
CA ASN A 264 19.19 -6.06 3.71
C ASN A 264 19.06 -4.85 4.65
N MET A 265 18.97 -5.08 5.97
CA MET A 265 18.94 -3.99 6.95
C MET A 265 20.24 -3.19 6.93
N ALA A 266 21.40 -3.85 6.88
CA ALA A 266 22.71 -3.21 6.86
C ALA A 266 22.92 -2.41 5.56
N ALA A 267 22.65 -3.00 4.41
CA ALA A 267 22.74 -2.31 3.12
C ALA A 267 21.81 -1.09 3.06
N THR A 268 20.59 -1.21 3.58
CA THR A 268 19.65 -0.07 3.66
C THR A 268 20.14 0.99 4.63
N SER A 269 20.68 0.60 5.79
CA SER A 269 21.23 1.54 6.76
C SER A 269 22.43 2.32 6.18
N LEU A 270 23.32 1.63 5.47
CA LEU A 270 24.43 2.26 4.73
C LEU A 270 23.93 3.19 3.63
N PHE A 271 22.85 2.83 2.93
CA PHE A 271 22.24 3.71 1.94
C PHE A 271 21.76 5.01 2.58
N LEU A 272 21.04 4.93 3.70
CA LEU A 272 20.52 6.09 4.41
C LEU A 272 21.63 6.97 5.02
N ASP A 273 22.79 6.40 5.36
CA ASP A 273 23.94 7.16 5.85
C ASP A 273 24.69 7.92 4.76
N ARG A 274 24.72 7.38 3.54
CA ARG A 274 25.61 7.87 2.47
C ARG A 274 24.89 8.57 1.34
N HIS A 275 23.58 8.38 1.22
CA HIS A 275 22.78 8.85 0.09
C HIS A 275 21.51 9.53 0.56
N ASP A 276 21.11 10.55 -0.18
CA ASP A 276 19.91 11.32 0.11
C ASP A 276 18.66 10.60 -0.42
N LEU A 277 17.95 9.92 0.48
CA LEU A 277 16.68 9.28 0.17
C LEU A 277 15.62 10.28 -0.30
N GLN A 278 15.62 11.52 0.23
CA GLN A 278 14.63 12.53 -0.15
C GLN A 278 14.86 13.04 -1.57
N ALA A 279 16.12 13.20 -1.98
CA ALA A 279 16.45 13.49 -3.39
C ALA A 279 15.99 12.36 -4.34
N HIS A 280 16.15 11.10 -3.92
CA HIS A 280 15.63 9.97 -4.68
C HIS A 280 14.09 9.98 -4.77
N ILE A 281 13.39 10.21 -3.64
CA ILE A 281 11.93 10.34 -3.60
C ILE A 281 11.45 11.50 -4.48
N ALA A 282 12.15 12.63 -4.51
CA ALA A 282 11.82 13.76 -5.39
C ALA A 282 11.88 13.37 -6.87
N THR A 283 12.85 12.54 -7.26
CA THR A 283 12.95 11.97 -8.62
C THR A 283 11.75 11.08 -8.92
N LEU A 284 11.37 10.20 -7.98
CA LEU A 284 10.18 9.34 -8.13
C LEU A 284 8.90 10.18 -8.28
N ARG A 285 8.71 11.21 -7.45
CA ARG A 285 7.55 12.12 -7.51
C ARG A 285 7.43 12.78 -8.88
N ALA A 286 8.53 13.33 -9.41
CA ALA A 286 8.53 14.01 -10.71
C ALA A 286 8.15 13.04 -11.84
N ALA A 287 8.77 11.86 -11.88
CA ALA A 287 8.51 10.86 -12.90
C ALA A 287 7.07 10.32 -12.84
N TYR A 288 6.59 9.96 -11.64
CA TYR A 288 5.25 9.40 -11.49
C TYR A 288 4.15 10.43 -11.71
N ARG A 289 4.36 11.69 -11.32
CA ARG A 289 3.42 12.77 -11.68
C ARG A 289 3.28 12.87 -13.19
N ARG A 290 4.40 12.89 -13.93
CA ARG A 290 4.36 12.96 -15.40
C ARG A 290 3.62 11.77 -16.00
N LYS A 291 3.91 10.55 -15.55
CA LYS A 291 3.22 9.35 -16.01
C LYS A 291 1.72 9.34 -15.68
N LYS A 292 1.33 9.86 -14.51
CA LYS A 292 -0.09 10.07 -14.16
C LYS A 292 -0.77 10.97 -15.19
N GLU A 293 -0.22 12.15 -15.46
CA GLU A 293 -0.81 13.08 -16.42
C GLU A 293 -0.90 12.47 -17.82
N VAL A 294 0.14 11.78 -18.29
CA VAL A 294 0.14 11.07 -19.58
C VAL A 294 -0.97 10.02 -19.65
N MET A 295 -1.16 9.25 -18.58
CA MET A 295 -2.22 8.24 -18.50
C MET A 295 -3.60 8.88 -18.52
N LEU A 296 -3.84 9.90 -17.70
CA LEU A 296 -5.14 10.56 -17.61
C LEU A 296 -5.51 11.28 -18.91
N ASP A 297 -4.55 11.93 -19.58
CA ASP A 297 -4.76 12.53 -20.90
C ASP A 297 -5.10 11.48 -21.95
N ALA A 298 -4.38 10.35 -21.97
CA ALA A 298 -4.67 9.26 -22.88
C ALA A 298 -6.07 8.65 -22.61
N ILE A 299 -6.47 8.52 -21.34
CA ILE A 299 -7.80 8.02 -20.98
C ILE A 299 -8.88 8.98 -21.50
N ARG A 300 -8.74 10.29 -21.24
CA ARG A 300 -9.67 11.33 -21.73
C ARG A 300 -9.81 11.32 -23.26
N GLN A 301 -8.72 11.03 -23.98
CA GLN A 301 -8.72 10.99 -25.44
C GLN A 301 -9.32 9.70 -26.02
N HIS A 302 -9.09 8.56 -25.38
CA HIS A 302 -9.33 7.26 -26.00
C HIS A 302 -10.49 6.46 -25.42
N PHE A 303 -10.85 6.64 -24.14
CA PHE A 303 -11.93 5.87 -23.51
C PHE A 303 -13.32 6.44 -23.89
N PRO A 304 -14.38 5.62 -23.85
CA PRO A 304 -15.76 6.11 -23.91
C PRO A 304 -16.08 7.08 -22.76
N GLN A 305 -17.03 7.99 -22.97
CA GLN A 305 -17.37 9.04 -22.00
C GLN A 305 -18.02 8.48 -20.73
N GLU A 306 -18.57 7.27 -20.82
CA GLU A 306 -19.22 6.54 -19.76
C GLU A 306 -18.23 5.94 -18.76
N VAL A 307 -16.93 5.89 -19.10
CA VAL A 307 -15.86 5.41 -18.20
C VAL A 307 -15.28 6.59 -17.44
N THR A 308 -15.41 6.56 -16.12
CA THR A 308 -14.85 7.59 -15.22
C THR A 308 -13.63 7.07 -14.50
N VAL A 309 -12.66 7.94 -14.21
CA VAL A 309 -11.45 7.61 -13.44
C VAL A 309 -11.16 8.64 -12.35
N THR A 310 -10.50 8.22 -11.27
CA THR A 310 -10.00 9.15 -10.25
C THR A 310 -8.76 9.92 -10.71
N ASP A 311 -8.59 11.16 -10.26
CA ASP A 311 -7.39 11.97 -10.48
C ASP A 311 -6.65 12.16 -9.16
N PRO A 312 -5.71 11.27 -8.81
CA PRO A 312 -5.06 11.30 -7.50
C PRO A 312 -3.96 12.35 -7.41
N ASP A 313 -3.81 12.94 -6.22
CA ASP A 313 -2.73 13.86 -5.88
C ASP A 313 -1.41 13.16 -5.52
N GLY A 314 -1.34 11.83 -5.70
CA GLY A 314 -0.17 11.03 -5.35
C GLY A 314 -0.36 9.53 -5.57
N GLY A 315 0.55 8.74 -5.04
CA GLY A 315 0.54 7.28 -5.14
C GLY A 315 0.84 6.77 -6.55
N LEU A 316 0.28 5.60 -6.88
CA LEU A 316 0.63 4.85 -8.11
C LEU A 316 -0.57 4.47 -8.97
N PHE A 317 -1.81 4.79 -8.56
CA PHE A 317 -3.02 4.22 -9.14
C PHE A 317 -4.06 5.28 -9.46
N THR A 318 -4.73 5.10 -10.60
CA THR A 318 -6.06 5.66 -10.85
C THR A 318 -7.09 4.53 -10.84
N TRP A 319 -8.32 4.86 -10.46
CA TRP A 319 -9.42 3.92 -10.28
C TRP A 319 -10.54 4.18 -11.27
N ALA A 320 -10.75 3.22 -12.16
CA ALA A 320 -11.76 3.27 -13.21
C ALA A 320 -13.09 2.69 -12.73
N ARG A 321 -14.17 3.33 -13.16
CA ARG A 321 -15.55 2.86 -13.03
C ARG A 321 -16.19 2.85 -14.42
N PHE A 322 -16.70 1.68 -14.78
CA PHE A 322 -17.45 1.41 -16.00
C PHE A 322 -18.97 1.49 -15.72
N PRO A 323 -19.82 1.51 -16.76
CA PRO A 323 -21.28 1.47 -16.60
C PRO A 323 -21.78 0.33 -15.70
N GLU A 324 -22.96 0.53 -15.13
CA GLU A 324 -23.70 -0.53 -14.44
C GLU A 324 -23.85 -1.76 -15.36
N GLY A 325 -23.66 -2.95 -14.81
CA GLY A 325 -23.70 -4.22 -15.56
C GLY A 325 -22.41 -4.61 -16.30
N PHE A 326 -21.41 -3.72 -16.40
CA PHE A 326 -20.12 -4.07 -17.00
C PHE A 326 -19.32 -5.01 -16.09
N ASP A 327 -18.82 -6.13 -16.64
CA ASP A 327 -17.93 -7.05 -15.92
C ASP A 327 -16.49 -6.85 -16.39
N ALA A 328 -15.70 -6.13 -15.59
CA ALA A 328 -14.30 -5.85 -15.89
C ALA A 328 -13.41 -7.11 -15.85
N THR A 329 -13.85 -8.18 -15.16
CA THR A 329 -13.10 -9.45 -15.17
C THR A 329 -13.35 -10.20 -16.47
N ALA A 330 -14.61 -10.27 -16.91
CA ALA A 330 -14.96 -10.88 -18.18
C ALA A 330 -14.33 -10.11 -19.35
N PHE A 331 -14.47 -8.79 -19.38
CA PHE A 331 -13.87 -7.95 -20.42
C PHE A 331 -12.34 -8.10 -20.49
N LEU A 332 -11.65 -8.15 -19.33
CA LEU A 332 -10.21 -8.37 -19.31
C LEU A 332 -9.82 -9.67 -20.02
N ARG A 333 -10.50 -10.76 -19.67
CA ARG A 333 -10.23 -12.11 -20.20
C ARG A 333 -10.61 -12.26 -21.67
N ASP A 334 -11.80 -11.78 -22.04
CA ASP A 334 -12.44 -12.10 -23.30
C ASP A 334 -12.07 -11.09 -24.41
N HIS A 335 -11.64 -9.87 -24.04
CA HIS A 335 -11.37 -8.78 -24.99
C HIS A 335 -10.02 -8.08 -24.76
N ALA A 336 -9.76 -7.52 -23.57
CA ALA A 336 -8.58 -6.67 -23.36
C ALA A 336 -7.24 -7.42 -23.52
N LEU A 337 -7.16 -8.65 -23.01
CA LEU A 337 -5.97 -9.51 -23.18
C LEU A 337 -5.80 -10.02 -24.62
N PRO A 338 -6.81 -10.66 -25.26
CA PRO A 338 -6.65 -11.21 -26.61
C PRO A 338 -6.53 -10.14 -27.70
N GLU A 339 -7.28 -9.04 -27.61
CA GLU A 339 -7.37 -8.03 -28.67
C GLU A 339 -6.39 -6.88 -28.45
N ALA A 340 -6.39 -6.27 -27.27
CA ALA A 340 -5.54 -5.11 -26.97
C ALA A 340 -4.17 -5.48 -26.40
N ARG A 341 -3.99 -6.70 -25.89
CA ARG A 341 -2.81 -7.14 -25.12
C ARG A 341 -2.51 -6.24 -23.93
N VAL A 342 -3.55 -5.76 -23.26
CA VAL A 342 -3.45 -4.88 -22.09
C VAL A 342 -4.08 -5.55 -20.88
N ALA A 343 -3.40 -5.46 -19.73
CA ALA A 343 -3.91 -5.94 -18.46
C ALA A 343 -4.12 -4.82 -17.45
N TYR A 344 -5.16 -4.94 -16.63
CA TYR A 344 -5.44 -4.11 -15.45
C TYR A 344 -5.89 -5.02 -14.29
N VAL A 345 -6.16 -4.47 -13.11
CA VAL A 345 -6.77 -5.27 -12.03
C VAL A 345 -8.28 -5.07 -11.98
N PRO A 346 -9.11 -6.11 -12.22
CA PRO A 346 -10.55 -6.00 -12.03
C PRO A 346 -10.89 -5.65 -10.58
N GLY A 347 -11.86 -4.76 -10.42
CA GLY A 347 -12.12 -4.07 -9.17
C GLY A 347 -12.83 -4.90 -8.11
N GLY A 348 -13.59 -5.92 -8.53
CA GLY A 348 -14.43 -6.73 -7.66
C GLY A 348 -13.70 -7.33 -6.45
N THR A 349 -12.41 -7.65 -6.59
CA THR A 349 -11.60 -8.24 -5.51
C THR A 349 -11.17 -7.25 -4.42
N PHE A 350 -11.29 -5.93 -4.65
CA PHE A 350 -10.94 -4.93 -3.63
C PHE A 350 -12.12 -4.64 -2.67
N PHE A 351 -13.30 -5.19 -2.93
CA PHE A 351 -14.49 -5.05 -2.09
C PHE A 351 -14.58 -6.24 -1.13
N ALA A 352 -14.55 -5.99 0.17
CA ALA A 352 -14.47 -7.05 1.18
C ALA A 352 -15.79 -7.81 1.37
N THR A 353 -16.93 -7.15 1.11
CA THR A 353 -18.28 -7.69 1.38
C THR A 353 -19.14 -7.80 0.13
N HIS A 354 -19.21 -6.72 -0.67
CA HIS A 354 -20.07 -6.65 -1.87
C HIS A 354 -19.22 -6.34 -3.12
N PRO A 355 -18.71 -7.37 -3.83
CA PRO A 355 -17.96 -7.19 -5.06
C PRO A 355 -18.67 -6.30 -6.09
N ARG A 356 -17.99 -5.25 -6.55
CA ARG A 356 -18.44 -4.43 -7.68
C ARG A 356 -17.63 -4.74 -8.94
N PRO A 357 -18.20 -5.47 -9.92
CA PRO A 357 -17.45 -5.97 -11.08
C PRO A 357 -17.13 -4.89 -12.11
N ASN A 358 -17.85 -3.76 -12.09
CA ASN A 358 -17.71 -2.64 -13.01
C ASN A 358 -16.61 -1.64 -12.61
N HIS A 359 -15.56 -2.10 -11.93
CA HIS A 359 -14.44 -1.25 -11.53
C HIS A 359 -13.10 -1.86 -11.95
N ALA A 360 -12.05 -1.04 -12.02
CA ALA A 360 -10.68 -1.52 -12.22
C ALA A 360 -9.63 -0.58 -11.63
N ARG A 361 -8.52 -1.15 -11.14
CA ARG A 361 -7.32 -0.40 -10.77
C ARG A 361 -6.34 -0.37 -11.93
N ILE A 362 -5.85 0.81 -12.27
CA ILE A 362 -4.85 1.03 -13.33
C ILE A 362 -3.61 1.69 -12.72
N ASN A 363 -2.46 1.07 -12.90
CA ASN A 363 -1.17 1.56 -12.43
C ASN A 363 -0.47 2.43 -13.50
N PHE A 364 -0.12 3.67 -13.14
CA PHE A 364 0.65 4.56 -14.02
C PHE A 364 2.16 4.52 -13.79
N SER A 365 2.65 3.90 -12.70
CA SER A 365 4.07 4.02 -12.35
C SER A 365 5.00 3.13 -13.18
N ALA A 366 4.61 1.89 -13.46
CA ALA A 366 5.55 0.88 -13.97
C ALA A 366 5.95 1.07 -15.44
N GLN A 367 5.01 1.49 -16.31
CA GLN A 367 5.23 1.56 -17.75
C GLN A 367 5.86 2.90 -18.17
N SER A 368 6.59 2.94 -19.29
CA SER A 368 7.08 4.21 -19.86
C SER A 368 5.93 5.07 -20.39
N GLU A 369 6.14 6.37 -20.56
CA GLU A 369 5.11 7.28 -21.11
C GLU A 369 4.57 6.80 -22.48
N ASP A 370 5.44 6.34 -23.37
CA ASP A 370 5.03 5.80 -24.69
C ASP A 370 4.18 4.53 -24.55
N ARG A 371 4.57 3.61 -23.67
CA ARG A 371 3.79 2.40 -23.40
C ARG A 371 2.46 2.72 -22.75
N ILE A 372 2.40 3.74 -21.89
CA ILE A 372 1.12 4.23 -21.33
C ILE A 372 0.22 4.70 -22.46
N ARG A 373 0.70 5.57 -23.37
CA ARG A 373 -0.10 6.06 -24.51
C ARG A 373 -0.59 4.92 -25.39
N GLN A 374 0.31 4.00 -25.77
CA GLN A 374 -0.02 2.85 -26.59
C GLN A 374 -1.07 1.95 -25.93
N GLY A 375 -0.86 1.57 -24.67
CA GLY A 375 -1.73 0.66 -23.95
C GLY A 375 -3.11 1.25 -23.70
N ILE A 376 -3.19 2.51 -23.27
CA ILE A 376 -4.48 3.17 -23.04
C ILE A 376 -5.23 3.42 -24.36
N ALA A 377 -4.53 3.74 -25.45
CA ALA A 377 -5.16 3.87 -26.76
C ALA A 377 -5.75 2.53 -27.26
N ALA A 378 -5.00 1.44 -27.14
CA ALA A 378 -5.46 0.10 -27.52
C ALA A 378 -6.64 -0.36 -26.65
N LEU A 379 -6.55 -0.17 -25.34
CA LEU A 379 -7.63 -0.48 -24.40
C LEU A 379 -8.88 0.37 -24.68
N GLY A 380 -8.71 1.66 -24.98
CA GLY A 380 -9.81 2.56 -25.32
C GLY A 380 -10.52 2.20 -26.63
N ALA A 381 -9.79 1.73 -27.65
CA ALA A 381 -10.39 1.22 -28.88
C ALA A 381 -11.22 -0.05 -28.61
N CYS A 382 -10.66 -1.01 -27.88
CA CYS A 382 -11.37 -2.23 -27.48
C CYS A 382 -12.61 -1.92 -26.63
N LEU A 383 -12.51 -0.97 -25.69
CA LEU A 383 -13.65 -0.52 -24.89
C LEU A 383 -14.77 0.09 -25.75
N LYS A 384 -14.47 0.84 -26.81
CA LYS A 384 -15.48 1.42 -27.72
C LYS A 384 -16.26 0.37 -28.52
N ASP A 385 -15.66 -0.80 -28.75
CA ASP A 385 -16.28 -1.86 -29.53
C ASP A 385 -17.20 -2.76 -28.66
N HIS A 386 -17.01 -2.76 -27.32
CA HIS A 386 -17.64 -3.72 -26.41
C HIS A 386 -18.34 -3.09 -25.18
N LEU A 387 -18.34 -1.76 -25.03
CA LEU A 387 -19.24 -1.00 -24.13
C LEU A 387 -20.48 -0.58 -24.89
#